data_AF-L0AMJ5-F1
#
_entry.id   AF-L0AMJ5-F1
#
_cell.length_a   1.000
_cell.length_b   1.000
_cell.length_c   1.000
_cell.angle_alpha   90.00
_cell.angle_beta   90.00
_cell.angle_gamma   90.00
#
_symmetry.space_group_name_H-M   'P 1'
#
loop_
_entity.id
_entity.type
_entity.pdbx_description
1 polymer ?
#
loop_
_entity_poly.entity_id
_entity_poly.type
_entity_poly.pdbx_seq_one_letter_code
_entity_poly.pdbx_strand_id
1 'polypeptide(L)'
;MAHHPRTSETETTPTTGRNDGLTRRNYVRSLAAVATAATSLGAAGTVVADDDYEVIEAEGQTITIDSGETWENKLIDMTTGQDIVVTAHGTDWTIQNVGFDGKNTSGTGSATFGLSDSDPSGSSTVENVYLGDGSDSHNGSSSGHGQTAFWVDPDHAGHVDFENVNIQEFADNAIYASAPGNAGGGTIHVDRCFAANCYVSHFRLATEGSTVTNSSVYVDDSGYQGRGIWAWAPGTVEVEGCQIEMHGHNVAIDAGANGNPTEVLVSDTDYDDVAGIGENAGSTVELEDDVGTDPDAFVPDGVPQSAEEAASGN
;
A
#
# COMPACT_ATOMS: atom_id res chain seq x y z
N MET A 1 -35.01 -59.88 14.33
CA MET A 1 -34.04 -59.68 15.41
C MET A 1 -34.47 -58.40 16.14
N ALA A 2 -35.22 -58.50 17.24
CA ALA A 2 -34.73 -58.44 18.63
C ALA A 2 -33.94 -57.12 18.88
N HIS A 3 -34.54 -56.02 19.35
CA HIS A 3 -35.14 -55.69 20.67
C HIS A 3 -34.09 -55.41 21.78
N HIS A 4 -33.73 -54.11 21.93
CA HIS A 4 -33.46 -53.31 23.16
C HIS A 4 -32.49 -53.83 24.26
N PRO A 5 -32.20 -53.06 25.33
CA PRO A 5 -31.71 -51.67 25.45
C PRO A 5 -30.51 -51.58 26.42
N ARG A 6 -29.93 -50.40 26.67
CA ARG A 6 -29.45 -50.06 28.02
C ARG A 6 -29.26 -48.55 28.25
N THR A 7 -29.98 -48.07 29.24
CA THR A 7 -29.84 -46.81 29.96
C THR A 7 -28.62 -46.82 30.88
N SER A 8 -28.09 -45.64 31.22
CA SER A 8 -27.63 -45.34 32.59
C SER A 8 -27.69 -43.83 32.79
N GLU A 9 -28.47 -43.42 33.79
CA GLU A 9 -28.42 -42.09 34.37
C GLU A 9 -27.28 -41.99 35.41
N THR A 10 -26.91 -40.73 35.67
CA THR A 10 -26.52 -40.11 36.95
C THR A 10 -25.04 -40.05 37.43
N GLU A 11 -24.74 -38.82 37.90
CA GLU A 11 -23.73 -38.37 38.88
C GLU A 11 -22.27 -38.25 38.39
N THR A 12 -21.46 -37.24 38.74
CA THR A 12 -21.58 -36.06 39.63
C THR A 12 -20.41 -35.10 39.35
N THR A 13 -20.72 -33.80 39.45
CA THR A 13 -19.87 -32.67 39.90
C THR A 13 -18.67 -32.20 39.05
N PRO A 14 -18.55 -30.87 38.79
CA PRO A 14 -17.47 -30.27 38.00
C PRO A 14 -16.20 -30.07 38.81
N THR A 15 -15.04 -30.27 38.18
CA THR A 15 -13.76 -29.83 38.70
C THR A 15 -13.66 -28.31 38.62
N THR A 16 -13.63 -27.70 39.81
CA THR A 16 -13.27 -26.32 40.11
C THR A 16 -11.82 -26.01 39.74
N GLY A 17 -11.55 -24.79 39.29
CA GLY A 17 -10.26 -24.12 39.52
C GLY A 17 -9.54 -23.55 38.30
N ARG A 18 -9.91 -22.31 37.91
CA ARG A 18 -9.02 -21.13 37.78
C ARG A 18 -9.78 -20.00 37.11
N ASN A 19 -10.57 -19.29 37.90
CA ASN A 19 -10.99 -17.92 37.62
C ASN A 19 -10.66 -17.12 38.86
N ASP A 20 -9.42 -16.63 38.94
CA ASP A 20 -9.00 -15.59 39.88
C ASP A 20 -8.09 -14.64 39.09
N GLY A 21 -8.57 -13.42 38.81
CA GLY A 21 -7.66 -12.32 38.49
C GLY A 21 -8.10 -11.20 37.56
N LEU A 22 -9.19 -11.31 36.79
CA LEU A 22 -9.62 -10.20 35.93
C LEU A 22 -10.70 -9.35 36.60
N THR A 23 -10.27 -8.50 37.55
CA THR A 23 -11.12 -7.46 38.14
C THR A 23 -11.08 -6.19 37.31
N ARG A 24 -12.28 -5.72 36.97
CA ARG A 24 -12.60 -4.47 36.28
C ARG A 24 -12.16 -3.24 37.10
N ARG A 25 -11.85 -2.17 36.35
CA ARG A 25 -11.49 -0.78 36.75
C ARG A 25 -10.01 -0.54 37.00
N ASN A 26 -9.36 0.08 36.03
CA ASN A 26 -8.86 1.44 36.22
C ASN A 26 -9.09 2.23 34.94
N TYR A 27 -10.10 3.09 35.00
CA TYR A 27 -10.32 4.21 34.10
C TYR A 27 -9.35 5.30 34.56
N VAL A 28 -8.40 5.70 33.72
CA VAL A 28 -7.74 7.01 33.87
C VAL A 28 -7.75 7.67 32.51
N ARG A 29 -8.60 8.70 32.40
CA ARG A 29 -8.53 9.69 31.33
C ARG A 29 -7.60 10.82 31.79
N SER A 30 -6.71 11.18 30.86
CA SER A 30 -6.23 12.52 30.50
C SER A 30 -5.44 13.35 31.54
N LEU A 31 -4.15 13.60 31.25
CA LEU A 31 -3.66 14.89 30.70
C LEU A 31 -2.11 14.93 30.69
N ALA A 32 -1.58 15.41 29.58
CA ALA A 32 -0.27 16.04 29.38
C ALA A 32 1.00 15.16 29.26
N ALA A 33 1.55 15.22 28.04
CA ALA A 33 2.95 15.13 27.65
C ALA A 33 3.67 13.77 27.74
N VAL A 34 4.45 13.53 26.68
CA VAL A 34 5.43 12.45 26.48
C VAL A 34 4.84 11.14 25.93
N ALA A 35 4.76 11.03 24.61
CA ALA A 35 4.71 9.73 23.94
C ALA A 35 6.16 9.28 23.71
N THR A 36 6.65 8.46 24.64
CA THR A 36 7.87 7.66 24.47
C THR A 36 7.45 6.44 23.67
N ALA A 37 8.22 6.10 22.62
CA ALA A 37 8.03 4.91 21.80
C ALA A 37 7.74 3.66 22.64
N ALA A 38 6.60 3.02 22.39
CA ALA A 38 6.35 1.67 22.85
C ALA A 38 6.97 0.70 21.82
N THR A 39 8.27 0.43 21.97
CA THR A 39 8.90 -0.70 21.29
C THR A 39 8.26 -2.00 21.81
N SER A 40 7.38 -2.60 21.03
CA SER A 40 7.02 -4.01 21.20
C SER A 40 8.27 -4.83 20.88
N LEU A 41 8.80 -5.53 21.89
CA LEU A 41 10.02 -6.33 21.79
C LEU A 41 9.87 -7.41 20.71
N GLY A 42 10.61 -7.30 19.60
CA GLY A 42 10.49 -8.24 18.49
C GLY A 42 11.62 -8.35 17.47
N ALA A 43 12.69 -7.54 17.45
CA ALA A 43 13.90 -7.78 16.65
C ALA A 43 15.04 -6.87 17.13
N ALA A 44 16.29 -7.35 17.07
CA ALA A 44 17.46 -6.63 17.57
C ALA A 44 18.10 -5.77 16.48
N GLY A 45 17.41 -4.70 16.04
CA GLY A 45 18.01 -3.67 15.19
C GLY A 45 18.73 -2.59 16.03
N THR A 46 19.85 -2.06 15.53
CA THR A 46 20.52 -0.91 16.15
C THR A 46 19.75 0.36 15.81
N VAL A 47 19.12 0.98 16.80
CA VAL A 47 18.39 2.25 16.62
C VAL A 47 19.32 3.41 16.95
N VAL A 48 19.53 4.31 15.99
CA VAL A 48 20.18 5.60 16.20
C VAL A 48 19.16 6.68 15.87
N ALA A 49 18.84 7.55 16.83
CA ALA A 49 18.01 8.72 16.57
C ALA A 49 18.90 9.89 16.15
N ASP A 50 18.62 10.49 14.99
CA ASP A 50 18.94 11.90 14.76
C ASP A 50 17.84 12.75 15.43
N ASP A 51 18.08 14.03 15.70
CA ASP A 51 17.14 14.86 16.47
C ASP A 51 15.76 15.01 15.75
N ASP A 52 15.67 14.67 14.47
CA ASP A 52 14.48 14.80 13.62
C ASP A 52 13.80 13.45 13.26
N TYR A 53 14.53 12.33 13.24
CA TYR A 53 13.98 11.01 12.87
C TYR A 53 14.77 9.83 13.45
N GLU A 54 14.12 8.67 13.48
CA GLU A 54 14.72 7.39 13.87
C GLU A 54 15.33 6.67 12.66
N VAL A 55 16.59 6.26 12.76
CA VAL A 55 17.23 5.41 11.74
C VAL A 55 17.05 3.93 12.08
N ILE A 56 16.57 3.16 11.13
CA ILE A 56 16.37 1.70 11.22
C ILE A 56 17.15 1.03 10.08
N GLU A 57 18.15 0.23 10.42
CA GLU A 57 18.87 -0.60 9.44
C GLU A 57 17.98 -1.78 8.99
N ALA A 58 17.89 -2.01 7.68
CA ALA A 58 17.22 -3.16 7.10
C ALA A 58 18.08 -4.42 7.28
N GLU A 59 17.53 -5.46 7.89
CA GLU A 59 18.17 -6.76 8.14
C GLU A 59 17.31 -7.96 7.68
N GLY A 60 16.17 -7.70 7.03
CA GLY A 60 15.14 -8.69 6.69
C GLY A 60 14.03 -8.83 7.74
N GLN A 61 13.89 -7.87 8.64
CA GLN A 61 12.88 -7.88 9.70
C GLN A 61 11.48 -7.48 9.23
N THR A 62 10.48 -7.73 10.08
CA THR A 62 9.12 -7.23 9.91
C THR A 62 8.78 -6.25 11.02
N ILE A 63 8.18 -5.12 10.64
CA ILE A 63 7.55 -4.14 11.54
C ILE A 63 6.03 -4.30 11.41
N THR A 64 5.32 -4.26 12.53
CA THR A 64 3.84 -4.33 12.53
C THR A 64 3.28 -3.07 13.16
N ILE A 65 2.25 -2.52 12.51
CA ILE A 65 1.50 -1.33 12.92
C ILE A 65 0.06 -1.78 13.15
N ASP A 66 -0.39 -1.65 14.39
CA ASP A 66 -1.73 -2.08 14.81
C ASP A 66 -2.77 -0.94 14.69
N SER A 67 -4.05 -1.26 14.92
CA SER A 67 -5.13 -0.28 14.92
C SER A 67 -4.85 0.95 15.80
N GLY A 68 -5.05 2.14 15.24
CA GLY A 68 -4.88 3.40 15.97
C GLY A 68 -3.43 3.84 16.18
N GLU A 69 -2.44 3.09 15.65
CA GLU A 69 -1.03 3.43 15.79
C GLU A 69 -0.56 4.36 14.68
N THR A 70 0.37 5.25 15.04
CA THR A 70 1.10 6.10 14.10
C THR A 70 2.56 5.64 14.06
N TRP A 71 3.05 5.32 12.87
CA TRP A 71 4.44 5.01 12.60
C TRP A 71 5.06 6.14 11.79
N GLU A 72 5.95 6.91 12.43
CA GLU A 72 6.40 8.18 11.84
C GLU A 72 7.86 8.54 12.08
N ASN A 73 8.35 9.44 11.22
CA ASN A 73 9.67 10.06 11.25
C ASN A 73 10.78 9.00 11.29
N LYS A 74 10.84 8.20 10.22
CA LYS A 74 11.76 7.06 10.07
C LYS A 74 12.62 7.22 8.83
N LEU A 75 13.92 7.00 8.98
CA LEU A 75 14.83 6.73 7.88
C LEU A 75 15.19 5.24 7.91
N ILE A 76 14.76 4.51 6.88
CA ILE A 76 15.09 3.10 6.71
C ILE A 76 16.35 3.01 5.86
N ASP A 77 17.45 2.53 6.46
CA ASP A 77 18.71 2.28 5.76
C ASP A 77 18.68 0.90 5.10
N MET A 78 18.48 0.88 3.79
CA MET A 78 18.54 -0.28 2.90
C MET A 78 19.86 -0.37 2.13
N THR A 79 20.88 0.43 2.47
CA THR A 79 22.13 0.51 1.70
C THR A 79 22.97 -0.77 1.75
N THR A 80 22.69 -1.66 2.72
CA THR A 80 23.25 -3.01 2.79
C THR A 80 22.64 -3.96 1.75
N GLY A 81 21.55 -3.54 1.10
CA GLY A 81 20.80 -4.29 0.10
C GLY A 81 19.77 -5.26 0.69
N GLN A 82 19.59 -5.26 2.01
CA GLN A 82 18.65 -6.12 2.74
C GLN A 82 17.22 -5.57 2.72
N ASP A 83 16.26 -6.42 3.07
CA ASP A 83 14.82 -6.08 3.04
C ASP A 83 14.31 -5.59 4.40
N ILE A 84 13.14 -4.95 4.38
CA ILE A 84 12.28 -4.79 5.55
C ILE A 84 10.84 -4.91 5.06
N VAL A 85 9.99 -5.55 5.87
CA VAL A 85 8.56 -5.61 5.59
C VAL A 85 7.81 -4.83 6.65
N VAL A 86 6.95 -3.91 6.25
CA VAL A 86 6.07 -3.16 7.15
C VAL A 86 4.64 -3.63 6.92
N THR A 87 4.01 -4.18 7.95
CA THR A 87 2.62 -4.63 7.88
C THR A 87 1.75 -3.70 8.70
N ALA A 88 0.78 -3.03 8.08
CA ALA A 88 -0.24 -2.25 8.79
C ALA A 88 -1.60 -2.92 8.60
N HIS A 89 -2.13 -3.47 9.68
CA HIS A 89 -3.43 -4.16 9.67
C HIS A 89 -4.26 -3.69 10.85
N GLY A 90 -5.57 -3.55 10.64
CA GLY A 90 -6.44 -3.00 11.65
C GLY A 90 -7.31 -1.91 11.06
N THR A 91 -7.41 -0.77 11.72
CA THR A 91 -8.19 0.41 11.30
C THR A 91 -7.55 1.63 11.95
N ASP A 92 -7.72 2.80 11.36
CA ASP A 92 -7.26 4.08 11.92
C ASP A 92 -5.74 4.12 12.19
N TRP A 93 -4.94 3.40 11.40
CA TRP A 93 -3.48 3.48 11.49
C TRP A 93 -2.94 4.59 10.57
N THR A 94 -1.74 5.09 10.89
CA THR A 94 -1.07 6.12 10.10
C THR A 94 0.40 5.77 9.89
N ILE A 95 0.87 5.86 8.66
CA ILE A 95 2.28 5.83 8.30
C ILE A 95 2.60 7.21 7.73
N GLN A 96 3.52 7.96 8.35
CA GLN A 96 3.85 9.29 7.87
C GLN A 96 5.33 9.64 8.01
N ASN A 97 5.89 10.41 7.08
CA ASN A 97 7.30 10.87 7.14
C ASN A 97 8.28 9.68 7.23
N VAL A 98 8.26 8.83 6.21
CA VAL A 98 9.11 7.63 6.16
C VAL A 98 9.90 7.62 4.86
N GLY A 99 11.22 7.63 4.95
CA GLY A 99 12.11 7.50 3.80
C GLY A 99 12.89 6.20 3.80
N PHE A 100 13.10 5.64 2.62
CA PHE A 100 13.94 4.45 2.40
C PHE A 100 15.16 4.83 1.58
N ASP A 101 16.34 4.76 2.20
CA ASP A 101 17.65 5.04 1.57
C ASP A 101 18.29 3.73 1.12
N GLY A 102 18.53 3.60 -0.18
CA GLY A 102 19.14 2.44 -0.78
C GLY A 102 18.15 1.51 -1.49
N LYS A 103 18.67 0.86 -2.54
CA LYS A 103 17.92 -0.08 -3.38
C LYS A 103 17.75 -1.43 -2.70
N ASN A 104 16.54 -1.99 -2.73
CA ASN A 104 16.30 -3.35 -2.27
C ASN A 104 16.91 -4.38 -3.23
N THR A 105 17.90 -5.15 -2.76
CA THR A 105 18.57 -6.21 -3.55
C THR A 105 18.49 -7.58 -2.88
N SER A 106 17.62 -7.72 -1.87
CA SER A 106 17.51 -8.91 -1.03
C SER A 106 17.04 -10.14 -1.82
N GLY A 107 16.31 -9.91 -2.91
CA GLY A 107 15.70 -10.94 -3.73
C GLY A 107 14.61 -11.75 -3.04
N THR A 108 14.03 -11.24 -1.95
CA THR A 108 12.89 -11.87 -1.25
C THR A 108 11.65 -11.93 -2.14
N GLY A 109 11.38 -10.85 -2.89
CA GLY A 109 10.23 -10.72 -3.77
C GLY A 109 8.91 -10.52 -3.01
N SER A 110 8.96 -9.88 -1.83
CA SER A 110 7.80 -9.51 -1.01
C SER A 110 7.24 -8.13 -1.43
N ALA A 111 6.26 -7.63 -0.67
CA ALA A 111 5.94 -6.21 -0.69
C ALA A 111 6.70 -5.51 0.44
N THR A 112 7.22 -4.29 0.20
CA THR A 112 7.82 -3.49 1.28
C THR A 112 6.75 -3.14 2.32
N PHE A 113 5.54 -2.83 1.86
CA PHE A 113 4.37 -2.61 2.69
C PHE A 113 3.26 -3.61 2.38
N GLY A 114 2.71 -4.24 3.42
CA GLY A 114 1.45 -4.98 3.38
C GLY A 114 0.39 -4.24 4.19
N LEU A 115 -0.68 -3.77 3.55
CA LEU A 115 -1.63 -2.84 4.16
C LEU A 115 -3.06 -3.35 4.13
N SER A 116 -3.82 -3.05 5.19
CA SER A 116 -5.28 -3.12 5.16
C SER A 116 -5.89 -2.24 6.25
N ASP A 117 -6.87 -1.42 5.87
CA ASP A 117 -7.95 -1.02 6.78
C ASP A 117 -9.09 -2.05 6.70
N SER A 118 -9.31 -2.79 7.78
CA SER A 118 -10.24 -3.92 7.87
C SER A 118 -11.62 -3.55 8.42
N ASP A 119 -11.81 -2.30 8.88
CA ASP A 119 -13.13 -1.80 9.28
C ASP A 119 -13.80 -1.15 8.06
N PRO A 120 -14.98 -1.61 7.60
CA PRO A 120 -15.70 -0.99 6.48
C PRO A 120 -16.06 0.49 6.66
N SER A 121 -15.91 1.02 7.86
CA SER A 121 -16.08 2.45 8.20
C SER A 121 -14.80 3.14 8.67
N GLY A 122 -13.69 2.41 8.69
CA GLY A 122 -12.36 2.88 9.06
C GLY A 122 -11.67 3.63 7.94
N SER A 123 -10.70 4.46 8.32
CA SER A 123 -9.84 5.18 7.40
C SER A 123 -8.42 5.19 7.92
N SER A 124 -7.47 4.82 7.09
CA SER A 124 -6.04 4.81 7.42
C SER A 124 -5.26 5.62 6.38
N THR A 125 -4.02 6.01 6.70
CA THR A 125 -3.27 6.95 5.86
C THR A 125 -1.81 6.55 5.70
N VAL A 126 -1.30 6.72 4.49
CA VAL A 126 0.12 6.73 4.13
C VAL A 126 0.45 8.11 3.58
N GLU A 127 1.26 8.88 4.28
CA GLU A 127 1.57 10.27 3.93
C GLU A 127 3.07 10.53 3.90
N ASN A 128 3.56 11.30 2.92
CA ASN A 128 4.95 11.78 2.88
C ASN A 128 5.97 10.63 3.00
N VAL A 129 5.89 9.68 2.07
CA VAL A 129 6.75 8.48 2.03
C VAL A 129 7.62 8.48 0.78
N TYR A 130 8.91 8.19 0.94
CA TYR A 130 9.86 8.08 -0.16
C TYR A 130 10.41 6.66 -0.32
N LEU A 131 10.22 6.10 -1.51
CA LEU A 131 10.70 4.79 -1.98
C LEU A 131 11.28 4.94 -3.41
N GLY A 132 12.10 5.98 -3.63
CA GLY A 132 12.62 6.30 -4.96
C GLY A 132 13.81 5.46 -5.44
N ASP A 133 14.51 4.76 -4.54
CA ASP A 133 15.67 3.94 -4.90
C ASP A 133 15.27 2.52 -5.41
N GLY A 134 14.00 2.17 -5.23
CA GLY A 134 13.37 1.00 -5.84
C GLY A 134 13.90 -0.36 -5.39
N SER A 135 13.79 -1.32 -6.30
CA SER A 135 14.23 -2.70 -6.11
C SER A 135 14.92 -3.25 -7.35
N ASP A 136 15.80 -4.23 -7.17
CA ASP A 136 16.35 -4.95 -8.32
C ASP A 136 15.38 -6.02 -8.85
N SER A 137 15.76 -6.63 -9.96
CA SER A 137 14.94 -7.65 -10.63
C SER A 137 14.95 -9.02 -9.93
N HIS A 138 15.64 -9.21 -8.81
CA HIS A 138 15.66 -10.50 -8.13
C HIS A 138 14.29 -10.78 -7.51
N ASN A 139 13.90 -12.05 -7.59
CA ASN A 139 12.58 -12.46 -7.17
C ASN A 139 12.60 -13.87 -6.57
N GLY A 140 12.41 -13.95 -5.26
CA GLY A 140 12.19 -15.20 -4.52
C GLY A 140 10.72 -15.62 -4.46
N SER A 141 9.79 -14.75 -4.88
CA SER A 141 8.36 -15.00 -4.84
C SER A 141 7.86 -15.81 -6.02
N SER A 142 6.90 -16.69 -5.71
CA SER A 142 6.19 -17.50 -6.71
C SER A 142 5.26 -16.68 -7.63
N SER A 143 4.98 -15.40 -7.32
CA SER A 143 4.16 -14.52 -8.16
C SER A 143 4.87 -14.12 -9.47
N GLY A 144 6.20 -14.22 -9.52
CA GLY A 144 6.97 -14.05 -10.76
C GLY A 144 7.38 -12.62 -11.13
N HIS A 145 6.97 -11.59 -10.38
CA HIS A 145 7.21 -10.19 -10.75
C HIS A 145 8.23 -9.42 -9.90
N GLY A 146 8.68 -9.92 -8.75
CA GLY A 146 9.70 -9.24 -7.92
C GLY A 146 9.09 -8.48 -6.75
N GLN A 147 9.80 -7.49 -6.23
CA GLN A 147 9.34 -6.69 -5.09
C GLN A 147 8.28 -5.66 -5.56
N THR A 148 7.19 -5.56 -4.81
CA THR A 148 6.18 -4.48 -4.93
C THR A 148 6.41 -3.46 -3.80
N ALA A 149 6.16 -2.17 -4.02
CA ALA A 149 6.29 -1.18 -2.94
C ALA A 149 5.15 -1.33 -1.92
N PHE A 150 3.90 -1.18 -2.37
CA PHE A 150 2.71 -1.35 -1.55
C PHE A 150 1.81 -2.46 -2.08
N TRP A 151 1.47 -3.42 -1.24
CA TRP A 151 0.43 -4.40 -1.50
C TRP A 151 -0.72 -4.21 -0.51
N VAL A 152 -1.93 -4.03 -1.04
CA VAL A 152 -3.14 -3.94 -0.24
C VAL A 152 -3.80 -5.32 -0.17
N ASP A 153 -4.02 -5.77 1.05
CA ASP A 153 -4.59 -7.08 1.34
C ASP A 153 -6.03 -7.21 0.81
N PRO A 154 -6.43 -8.37 0.24
CA PRO A 154 -7.80 -8.63 -0.16
C PRO A 154 -8.85 -8.35 0.93
N ASP A 155 -8.52 -8.51 2.21
CA ASP A 155 -9.44 -8.27 3.33
C ASP A 155 -9.61 -6.77 3.67
N HIS A 156 -8.92 -5.86 2.97
CA HIS A 156 -9.14 -4.42 3.11
C HIS A 156 -10.59 -4.05 2.72
N ALA A 157 -11.30 -3.47 3.68
CA ALA A 157 -12.72 -3.13 3.58
C ALA A 157 -13.02 -1.65 3.85
N GLY A 158 -12.12 -0.93 4.51
CA GLY A 158 -12.23 0.50 4.81
C GLY A 158 -11.72 1.39 3.69
N HIS A 159 -11.14 2.53 4.08
CA HIS A 159 -10.50 3.48 3.18
C HIS A 159 -9.00 3.63 3.49
N VAL A 160 -8.16 3.76 2.47
CA VAL A 160 -6.76 4.19 2.65
C VAL A 160 -6.44 5.36 1.72
N ASP A 161 -5.97 6.44 2.33
CA ASP A 161 -5.40 7.60 1.64
C ASP A 161 -3.89 7.41 1.46
N PHE A 162 -3.42 7.59 0.24
CA PHE A 162 -2.01 7.80 -0.09
C PHE A 162 -1.83 9.27 -0.47
N GLU A 163 -1.07 10.02 0.30
CA GLU A 163 -0.81 11.44 0.06
C GLU A 163 0.70 11.70 0.01
N ASN A 164 1.15 12.46 -0.99
CA ASN A 164 2.55 12.88 -1.10
C ASN A 164 3.56 11.70 -1.09
N VAL A 165 3.28 10.63 -1.82
CA VAL A 165 4.13 9.43 -1.86
C VAL A 165 4.96 9.40 -3.14
N ASN A 166 6.27 9.11 -3.01
CA ASN A 166 7.20 8.96 -4.13
C ASN A 166 7.68 7.51 -4.25
N ILE A 167 7.40 6.83 -5.36
CA ILE A 167 7.74 5.41 -5.56
C ILE A 167 8.39 5.23 -6.91
N GLN A 168 9.61 4.72 -6.96
CA GLN A 168 10.29 4.56 -8.24
C GLN A 168 11.05 3.25 -8.36
N GLU A 169 11.30 2.83 -9.60
CA GLU A 169 12.19 1.71 -9.92
C GLU A 169 11.83 0.36 -9.28
N PHE A 170 10.56 0.10 -8.99
CA PHE A 170 10.16 -1.21 -8.46
C PHE A 170 10.05 -2.28 -9.56
N ALA A 171 10.54 -3.48 -9.24
CA ALA A 171 10.50 -4.61 -10.16
C ALA A 171 9.08 -5.14 -10.43
N ASP A 172 8.11 -4.78 -9.59
CA ASP A 172 6.69 -5.12 -9.75
C ASP A 172 5.81 -3.85 -9.79
N ASN A 173 4.92 -3.62 -8.82
CA ASN A 173 4.05 -2.45 -8.79
C ASN A 173 4.57 -1.38 -7.82
N ALA A 174 4.21 -0.11 -8.05
CA ALA A 174 4.25 0.90 -7.01
C ALA A 174 3.12 0.65 -6.00
N ILE A 175 1.86 0.93 -6.36
CA ILE A 175 0.69 0.60 -5.53
C ILE A 175 -0.09 -0.55 -6.15
N TYR A 176 -0.04 -1.72 -5.54
CA TYR A 176 -0.87 -2.88 -5.86
C TYR A 176 -2.07 -2.94 -4.92
N ALA A 177 -3.18 -2.32 -5.34
CA ALA A 177 -4.43 -2.30 -4.61
C ALA A 177 -5.66 -2.80 -5.39
N SER A 178 -5.46 -3.69 -6.38
CA SER A 178 -6.60 -4.35 -7.04
C SER A 178 -7.15 -5.57 -6.29
N ALA A 179 -6.43 -6.07 -5.28
CA ALA A 179 -6.81 -7.29 -4.57
C ALA A 179 -8.16 -7.17 -3.80
N PRO A 180 -8.46 -6.02 -3.14
CA PRO A 180 -9.74 -5.80 -2.44
C PRO A 180 -10.98 -5.99 -3.31
N GLY A 181 -10.87 -5.78 -4.63
CA GLY A 181 -11.98 -6.03 -5.57
C GLY A 181 -12.49 -7.48 -5.60
N ASN A 182 -11.70 -8.44 -5.12
CA ASN A 182 -12.13 -9.85 -5.02
C ASN A 182 -12.77 -10.20 -3.67
N ALA A 183 -12.68 -9.33 -2.66
CA ALA A 183 -13.10 -9.63 -1.30
C ALA A 183 -13.59 -8.39 -0.53
N GLY A 184 -12.74 -7.74 0.26
CA GLY A 184 -13.11 -6.74 1.25
C GLY A 184 -13.78 -5.49 0.67
N GLY A 185 -13.47 -5.14 -0.57
CA GLY A 185 -14.14 -4.06 -1.29
C GLY A 185 -13.80 -2.65 -0.79
N GLY A 186 -12.75 -2.50 0.02
CA GLY A 186 -12.27 -1.20 0.48
C GLY A 186 -11.76 -0.31 -0.65
N THR A 187 -11.72 0.99 -0.41
CA THR A 187 -11.37 2.00 -1.41
C THR A 187 -10.02 2.62 -1.15
N ILE A 188 -9.37 3.05 -2.23
CA ILE A 188 -8.05 3.68 -2.20
C ILE A 188 -8.16 5.06 -2.83
N HIS A 189 -7.61 6.07 -2.16
CA HIS A 189 -7.38 7.38 -2.76
C HIS A 189 -5.87 7.59 -2.89
N VAL A 190 -5.40 7.81 -4.12
CA VAL A 190 -4.02 8.24 -4.39
C VAL A 190 -4.06 9.72 -4.76
N ASP A 191 -3.55 10.60 -3.90
CA ASP A 191 -3.50 12.05 -4.14
C ASP A 191 -2.06 12.57 -4.09
N ARG A 192 -1.72 13.45 -5.04
CA ARG A 192 -0.38 14.09 -5.11
C ARG A 192 0.75 13.07 -4.95
N CYS A 193 0.69 11.96 -5.66
CA CYS A 193 1.75 10.94 -5.63
C CYS A 193 2.57 10.96 -6.92
N PHE A 194 3.83 10.58 -6.83
CA PHE A 194 4.71 10.37 -7.97
C PHE A 194 5.11 8.90 -8.06
N ALA A 195 4.90 8.29 -9.22
CA ALA A 195 5.35 6.95 -9.49
C ALA A 195 6.15 6.89 -10.79
N ALA A 196 7.38 6.37 -10.74
CA ALA A 196 8.20 6.25 -11.95
C ALA A 196 8.80 4.87 -12.14
N ASN A 197 8.94 4.45 -13.40
CA ASN A 197 9.74 3.28 -13.75
C ASN A 197 9.40 2.03 -12.92
N CYS A 198 8.11 1.72 -12.73
CA CYS A 198 7.65 0.49 -12.10
C CYS A 198 7.28 -0.54 -13.18
N TYR A 199 7.72 -1.79 -13.05
CA TYR A 199 7.72 -2.71 -14.20
C TYR A 199 6.35 -3.31 -14.54
N VAL A 200 5.44 -3.49 -13.57
CA VAL A 200 4.10 -4.06 -13.81
C VAL A 200 3.03 -2.98 -13.89
N SER A 201 2.96 -2.10 -12.90
CA SER A 201 2.03 -0.97 -12.86
C SER A 201 2.48 0.09 -11.88
N HIS A 202 2.18 1.35 -12.15
CA HIS A 202 2.41 2.43 -11.20
C HIS A 202 1.27 2.46 -10.18
N PHE A 203 0.04 2.70 -10.65
CA PHE A 203 -1.15 2.63 -9.81
C PHE A 203 -2.08 1.53 -10.30
N ARG A 204 -2.24 0.48 -9.50
CA ARG A 204 -3.12 -0.65 -9.81
C ARG A 204 -4.23 -0.71 -8.78
N LEU A 205 -5.42 -0.30 -9.18
CA LEU A 205 -6.56 -0.12 -8.27
C LEU A 205 -7.75 -0.99 -8.69
N ALA A 206 -8.69 -1.16 -7.77
CA ALA A 206 -10.01 -1.71 -8.02
C ALA A 206 -11.01 -0.99 -7.12
N THR A 207 -12.26 -1.48 -7.12
CA THR A 207 -13.38 -1.06 -6.26
C THR A 207 -14.00 0.27 -6.64
N GLU A 208 -15.32 0.34 -6.49
CA GLU A 208 -16.12 1.53 -6.73
C GLU A 208 -15.69 2.65 -5.78
N GLY A 209 -15.33 3.81 -6.33
CA GLY A 209 -14.95 4.98 -5.55
C GLY A 209 -13.47 5.04 -5.17
N SER A 210 -12.62 4.18 -5.75
CA SER A 210 -11.17 4.37 -5.70
C SER A 210 -10.74 5.41 -6.74
N THR A 211 -9.76 6.25 -6.38
CA THR A 211 -9.39 7.44 -7.15
C THR A 211 -7.87 7.60 -7.27
N VAL A 212 -7.43 8.22 -8.37
CA VAL A 212 -6.09 8.78 -8.55
C VAL A 212 -6.24 10.25 -8.91
N THR A 213 -5.76 11.14 -8.05
CA THR A 213 -5.90 12.59 -8.21
C THR A 213 -4.56 13.29 -8.13
N ASN A 214 -4.38 14.36 -8.92
CA ASN A 214 -3.24 15.29 -8.83
C ASN A 214 -1.86 14.58 -8.86
N SER A 215 -1.79 13.41 -9.47
CA SER A 215 -0.64 12.50 -9.38
C SER A 215 0.04 12.38 -10.73
N SER A 216 1.30 11.96 -10.72
CA SER A 216 2.07 11.83 -11.94
C SER A 216 2.74 10.47 -12.06
N VAL A 217 2.73 9.96 -13.28
CA VAL A 217 3.43 8.75 -13.71
C VAL A 217 4.48 9.12 -14.74
N TYR A 218 5.67 8.55 -14.59
CA TYR A 218 6.77 8.72 -15.54
C TYR A 218 7.42 7.39 -15.91
N VAL A 219 7.55 7.09 -17.20
CA VAL A 219 8.32 5.93 -17.69
C VAL A 219 9.34 6.38 -18.71
N ASP A 220 10.62 6.19 -18.41
CA ASP A 220 11.72 6.49 -19.32
C ASP A 220 12.12 5.32 -20.25
N ASP A 221 13.12 5.55 -21.08
CA ASP A 221 13.66 4.56 -22.03
C ASP A 221 14.58 3.50 -21.39
N SER A 222 14.62 3.36 -20.06
CA SER A 222 15.48 2.37 -19.37
C SER A 222 14.95 0.94 -19.40
N GLY A 223 13.81 0.69 -20.06
CA GLY A 223 13.30 -0.64 -20.35
C GLY A 223 12.18 -1.12 -19.43
N TYR A 224 11.62 -0.24 -18.61
CA TYR A 224 10.37 -0.49 -17.89
C TYR A 224 9.19 -0.56 -18.86
N GLN A 225 8.22 -1.40 -18.55
CA GLN A 225 7.05 -1.67 -19.39
C GLN A 225 5.78 -1.71 -18.54
N GLY A 226 5.75 -0.97 -17.43
CA GLY A 226 4.58 -0.90 -16.57
C GLY A 226 3.41 -0.22 -17.26
N ARG A 227 2.21 -0.46 -16.74
CA ARG A 227 1.04 0.38 -17.04
C ARG A 227 1.09 1.63 -16.17
N GLY A 228 0.57 2.75 -16.65
CA GLY A 228 0.41 3.93 -15.80
C GLY A 228 -0.62 3.64 -14.72
N ILE A 229 -1.89 3.63 -15.12
CA ILE A 229 -3.00 3.24 -14.27
C ILE A 229 -3.58 1.92 -14.78
N TRP A 230 -3.71 0.93 -13.91
CA TRP A 230 -4.37 -0.33 -14.21
C TRP A 230 -5.58 -0.55 -13.31
N ALA A 231 -6.76 -0.24 -13.84
CA ALA A 231 -8.03 -0.40 -13.14
C ALA A 231 -8.58 -1.83 -13.30
N TRP A 232 -8.91 -2.44 -12.17
CA TRP A 232 -9.48 -3.78 -12.10
C TRP A 232 -10.91 -3.72 -11.59
N ALA A 233 -11.70 -4.71 -12.00
CA ALA A 233 -13.04 -4.91 -11.50
C ALA A 233 -13.05 -5.19 -9.98
N PRO A 234 -14.15 -4.89 -9.28
CA PRO A 234 -15.38 -4.27 -9.80
C PRO A 234 -15.36 -2.74 -9.64
N GLY A 235 -16.34 -2.10 -10.29
CA GLY A 235 -16.67 -0.70 -10.07
C GLY A 235 -15.90 0.28 -10.95
N THR A 236 -16.10 1.54 -10.60
CA THR A 236 -15.55 2.70 -11.27
C THR A 236 -14.30 3.18 -10.53
N VAL A 237 -13.22 3.37 -11.28
CA VAL A 237 -12.02 4.09 -10.82
C VAL A 237 -12.01 5.47 -11.45
N GLU A 238 -11.80 6.52 -10.64
CA GLU A 238 -11.73 7.89 -11.12
C GLU A 238 -10.28 8.36 -11.24
N VAL A 239 -9.96 9.07 -12.32
CA VAL A 239 -8.63 9.63 -12.59
C VAL A 239 -8.79 11.12 -12.90
N GLU A 240 -8.23 11.99 -12.07
CA GLU A 240 -8.41 13.44 -12.16
C GLU A 240 -7.08 14.19 -11.99
N GLY A 241 -6.84 15.25 -12.75
CA GLY A 241 -5.69 16.14 -12.50
C GLY A 241 -4.32 15.47 -12.70
N CYS A 242 -4.24 14.40 -13.49
CA CYS A 242 -3.03 13.57 -13.57
C CYS A 242 -2.16 13.87 -14.79
N GLN A 243 -0.87 13.51 -14.69
CA GLN A 243 0.09 13.56 -15.80
C GLN A 243 0.72 12.17 -15.99
N ILE A 244 0.37 11.48 -17.08
CA ILE A 244 0.75 10.09 -17.33
C ILE A 244 1.69 10.03 -18.54
N GLU A 245 2.97 10.34 -18.31
CA GLU A 245 4.01 10.34 -19.34
C GLU A 245 4.69 8.97 -19.45
N MET A 246 4.36 8.23 -20.51
CA MET A 246 4.78 6.84 -20.68
C MET A 246 5.88 6.66 -21.73
N HIS A 247 6.26 7.71 -22.46
CA HIS A 247 7.14 7.67 -23.63
C HIS A 247 6.83 6.53 -24.63
N GLY A 248 5.54 6.25 -24.84
CA GLY A 248 5.04 5.20 -25.73
C GLY A 248 5.18 3.78 -25.18
N HIS A 249 5.58 3.61 -23.92
CA HIS A 249 5.72 2.30 -23.27
C HIS A 249 4.36 1.77 -22.80
N ASN A 250 4.08 0.53 -23.16
CA ASN A 250 2.88 -0.24 -22.79
C ASN A 250 1.55 0.52 -22.96
N VAL A 251 0.84 0.84 -21.86
CA VAL A 251 -0.50 1.46 -21.86
C VAL A 251 -0.56 2.48 -20.73
N ALA A 252 -1.07 3.68 -21.02
CA ALA A 252 -1.18 4.77 -20.04
C ALA A 252 -2.31 4.49 -19.04
N ILE A 253 -3.50 4.13 -19.53
CA ILE A 253 -4.66 3.76 -18.72
C ILE A 253 -5.20 2.42 -19.25
N ASP A 254 -5.14 1.37 -18.44
CA ASP A 254 -5.61 0.02 -18.79
C ASP A 254 -6.81 -0.34 -17.92
N ALA A 255 -7.98 -0.53 -18.54
CA ALA A 255 -9.23 -0.88 -17.88
C ALA A 255 -9.55 -2.36 -18.07
N GLY A 256 -9.73 -3.05 -16.95
CA GLY A 256 -10.14 -4.44 -16.89
C GLY A 256 -8.98 -5.41 -16.80
N ALA A 257 -9.25 -6.56 -16.17
CA ALA A 257 -8.31 -7.65 -16.06
C ALA A 257 -9.04 -8.97 -15.81
N ASN A 258 -8.37 -10.09 -16.13
CA ASN A 258 -8.86 -11.44 -15.86
C ASN A 258 -10.28 -11.74 -16.38
N GLY A 259 -10.70 -11.07 -17.45
CA GLY A 259 -12.01 -11.28 -18.08
C GLY A 259 -13.18 -10.59 -17.38
N ASN A 260 -12.92 -9.69 -16.41
CA ASN A 260 -13.95 -8.91 -15.72
C ASN A 260 -13.91 -7.43 -16.15
N PRO A 261 -15.07 -6.81 -16.42
CA PRO A 261 -15.15 -5.41 -16.81
C PRO A 261 -15.02 -4.46 -15.62
N THR A 262 -14.47 -3.28 -15.87
CA THR A 262 -14.40 -2.13 -14.97
C THR A 262 -14.75 -0.86 -15.73
N GLU A 263 -15.09 0.22 -15.04
CA GLU A 263 -15.22 1.55 -15.64
C GLU A 263 -14.09 2.44 -15.14
N VAL A 264 -13.58 3.31 -16.01
CA VAL A 264 -12.64 4.37 -15.63
C VAL A 264 -13.20 5.69 -16.13
N LEU A 265 -13.31 6.67 -15.24
CA LEU A 265 -13.68 8.04 -15.58
C LEU A 265 -12.43 8.91 -15.51
N VAL A 266 -12.19 9.70 -16.54
CA VAL A 266 -10.96 10.50 -16.67
C VAL A 266 -11.34 11.96 -16.93
N SER A 267 -10.83 12.87 -16.09
CA SER A 267 -10.99 14.32 -16.22
C SER A 267 -9.68 15.05 -15.91
N ASP A 268 -9.51 16.27 -16.41
CA ASP A 268 -8.36 17.17 -16.17
C ASP A 268 -6.99 16.46 -16.21
N THR A 269 -6.84 15.48 -17.11
CA THR A 269 -5.69 14.56 -17.11
C THR A 269 -5.05 14.54 -18.50
N ASP A 270 -3.72 14.61 -18.54
CA ASP A 270 -2.96 14.33 -19.75
C ASP A 270 -2.37 12.92 -19.70
N TYR A 271 -2.52 12.17 -20.79
CA TYR A 271 -1.92 10.85 -20.95
C TYR A 271 -1.16 10.73 -22.26
N ASP A 272 -0.14 9.89 -22.29
CA ASP A 272 0.62 9.65 -23.52
C ASP A 272 -0.22 8.89 -24.56
N ASP A 273 -0.60 9.56 -25.66
CA ASP A 273 -1.38 8.98 -26.78
C ASP A 273 -0.68 7.80 -27.47
N VAL A 274 0.65 7.75 -27.44
CA VAL A 274 1.41 6.64 -28.06
C VAL A 274 1.26 5.37 -27.24
N ALA A 275 1.28 5.47 -25.90
CA ALA A 275 0.97 4.35 -25.01
C ALA A 275 -0.54 4.04 -25.03
N GLY A 276 -1.37 5.07 -25.10
CA GLY A 276 -2.80 4.97 -25.35
C GLY A 276 -3.59 4.36 -24.19
N ILE A 277 -4.83 3.98 -24.51
CA ILE A 277 -5.82 3.45 -23.57
C ILE A 277 -6.16 1.99 -23.93
N GLY A 278 -6.20 1.13 -22.92
CA GLY A 278 -6.62 -0.26 -23.02
C GLY A 278 -8.02 -0.47 -22.44
N GLU A 279 -8.95 -1.01 -23.24
CA GLU A 279 -10.29 -1.41 -22.77
C GLU A 279 -10.46 -2.93 -22.94
N ASN A 280 -10.43 -3.67 -21.83
CA ASN A 280 -10.47 -5.13 -21.84
C ASN A 280 -11.76 -5.69 -21.28
N ALA A 281 -12.18 -6.86 -21.77
CA ALA A 281 -13.30 -7.62 -21.22
C ALA A 281 -14.64 -6.86 -21.12
N GLY A 282 -14.84 -5.86 -21.98
CA GLY A 282 -16.03 -5.00 -21.96
C GLY A 282 -15.96 -3.85 -20.96
N SER A 283 -14.76 -3.55 -20.44
CA SER A 283 -14.48 -2.33 -19.68
C SER A 283 -14.57 -1.09 -20.57
N THR A 284 -14.74 0.06 -19.95
CA THR A 284 -14.80 1.36 -20.61
C THR A 284 -13.87 2.36 -19.94
N VAL A 285 -13.30 3.26 -20.74
CA VAL A 285 -12.62 4.47 -20.27
C VAL A 285 -13.35 5.66 -20.87
N GLU A 286 -14.04 6.41 -20.02
CA GLU A 286 -14.75 7.63 -20.42
C GLU A 286 -13.85 8.84 -20.20
N LEU A 287 -13.58 9.58 -21.27
CA LEU A 287 -12.78 10.80 -21.24
C LEU A 287 -13.68 12.02 -21.26
N GLU A 288 -13.52 12.91 -20.28
CA GLU A 288 -14.16 14.22 -20.28
C GLU A 288 -13.52 15.18 -21.31
N ASP A 289 -14.15 16.34 -21.53
CA ASP A 289 -13.75 17.31 -22.55
C ASP A 289 -12.38 17.98 -22.28
N ASP A 290 -11.88 17.87 -21.04
CA ASP A 290 -10.64 18.47 -20.56
C ASP A 290 -9.46 17.48 -20.50
N VAL A 291 -9.63 16.24 -20.98
CA VAL A 291 -8.55 15.28 -21.12
C VAL A 291 -7.68 15.61 -22.33
N GLY A 292 -6.37 15.72 -22.12
CA GLY A 292 -5.38 15.95 -23.17
C GLY A 292 -4.42 14.77 -23.37
N THR A 293 -3.44 14.99 -24.26
CA THR A 293 -2.53 13.92 -24.75
C THR A 293 -1.06 14.34 -24.80
N ASP A 294 -0.71 15.44 -24.13
CA ASP A 294 0.63 16.02 -24.11
C ASP A 294 1.13 16.10 -22.65
N PRO A 295 1.31 14.94 -21.98
CA PRO A 295 1.67 14.93 -20.58
C PRO A 295 3.07 15.52 -20.35
N ASP A 296 3.22 16.24 -19.24
CA ASP A 296 4.50 16.74 -18.72
C ASP A 296 4.64 16.22 -17.28
N ALA A 297 5.29 15.06 -17.11
CA ALA A 297 5.38 14.46 -15.79
C ALA A 297 6.22 15.32 -14.84
N PHE A 298 5.71 15.48 -13.63
CA PHE A 298 6.38 16.25 -12.58
C PHE A 298 6.22 15.52 -11.24
N VAL A 299 7.16 15.77 -10.33
CA VAL A 299 6.97 15.38 -8.93
C VAL A 299 6.02 16.41 -8.29
N PRO A 300 4.81 16.03 -7.82
CA PRO A 300 3.86 16.97 -7.23
C PRO A 300 4.43 17.77 -6.05
N ASP A 301 3.92 18.98 -5.84
CA ASP A 301 4.31 19.83 -4.71
C ASP A 301 4.10 19.10 -3.37
N GLY A 302 5.13 19.07 -2.54
CA GLY A 302 5.11 18.41 -1.22
C GLY A 302 5.42 16.91 -1.25
N VAL A 303 5.64 16.32 -2.42
CA VAL A 303 6.15 14.94 -2.53
C VAL A 303 7.65 14.93 -2.23
N PRO A 304 8.12 14.07 -1.30
CA PRO A 304 9.53 14.01 -0.96
C PRO A 304 10.34 13.43 -2.13
N GLN A 305 11.53 13.96 -2.36
CA GLN A 305 12.44 13.52 -3.42
C GLN A 305 13.68 12.78 -2.89
N SER A 306 13.78 12.62 -1.58
CA SER A 306 14.82 11.82 -0.92
C SER A 306 14.29 11.16 0.35
N ALA A 307 15.01 10.14 0.79
CA ALA A 307 14.69 9.43 2.02
C ALA A 307 14.76 10.36 3.24
N GLU A 308 15.77 11.21 3.33
CA GLU A 308 15.91 12.17 4.44
C GLU A 308 14.84 13.26 4.42
N GLU A 309 14.42 13.75 3.25
CA GLU A 309 13.32 14.72 3.12
C GLU A 309 12.01 14.14 3.68
N ALA A 310 11.66 12.92 3.25
CA ALA A 310 10.50 12.21 3.81
C ALA A 310 10.65 11.99 5.32
N ALA A 311 11.77 11.42 5.78
CA ALA A 311 11.99 11.08 7.18
C ALA A 311 11.92 12.29 8.12
N SER A 312 12.35 13.47 7.64
CA SER A 312 12.34 14.72 8.40
C SER A 312 11.03 15.49 8.33
N GLY A 313 10.05 15.04 7.54
CA GLY A 313 8.75 15.70 7.42
C GLY A 313 8.81 17.05 6.69
N ASN A 314 9.77 17.22 5.78
CA ASN A 314 9.99 18.46 5.03
C ASN A 314 9.40 18.41 3.62
#